data_AF-M0JQL3-F1
#
_entry.id   AF-M0JQL3-F1
#
_cell.length_a   1.000
_cell.length_b   1.000
_cell.length_c   1.000
_cell.angle_alpha   90.00
_cell.angle_beta   90.00
_cell.angle_gamma   90.00
#
_symmetry.space_group_name_H-M   'P 1'
#
loop_
_entity.id
_entity.type
_entity.pdbx_description
1 polymer ?
#
loop_
_entity_poly.entity_id
_entity_poly.type
_entity_poly.pdbx_seq_one_letter_code
_entity_poly.pdbx_strand_id
1 'polypeptide(L)' 'MSRVNIQAIVLGAHGLVAVVLVGFGVLAAASGDLIQFALLTAIGVMVGLLGRSVSRLANQL' A
#
# COMPACT_ATOMS: atom_id res chain seq x y z
N MET A 1 16.49 25.95 0.03
CA MET A 1 15.61 24.91 -0.54
C MET A 1 15.53 23.78 0.47
N SER A 2 14.37 23.63 1.13
CA SER A 2 14.12 22.53 2.06
C SER A 2 14.29 21.21 1.30
N ARG A 3 15.23 20.35 1.73
CA ARG A 3 15.33 18.98 1.20
C ARG A 3 14.05 18.28 1.60
N VAL A 4 13.11 18.18 0.66
CA VAL A 4 11.87 17.43 0.85
C VAL A 4 12.25 16.03 1.32
N ASN A 5 11.78 15.65 2.51
CA ASN A 5 12.11 14.36 3.10
C ASN A 5 11.37 13.26 2.34
N ILE A 6 12.02 12.71 1.32
CA ILE A 6 11.48 11.66 0.43
C ILE A 6 11.00 10.46 1.25
N GLN A 7 11.68 10.11 2.34
CA GLN A 7 11.26 9.02 3.23
C GLN A 7 9.89 9.30 3.86
N ALA A 8 9.65 10.53 4.31
CA ALA A 8 8.35 10.93 4.88
C ALA A 8 7.22 10.90 3.83
N ILE A 9 7.50 11.30 2.59
CA ILE A 9 6.52 11.22 1.49
C ILE A 9 6.19 9.76 1.16
N VAL A 10 7.21 8.91 1.04
CA VAL A 10 7.02 7.48 0.76
C VAL A 10 6.23 6.84 1.90
N LEU A 11 6.57 7.11 3.15
CA LEU A 11 5.84 6.58 4.31
C LEU A 11 4.37 7.05 4.33
N GLY A 12 4.12 8.35 4.05
CA GLY A 12 2.77 8.90 3.95
C GLY A 12 1.94 8.26 2.84
N ALA A 13 2.52 8.08 1.66
CA ALA A 13 1.86 7.39 0.55
C ALA A 13 1.52 5.93 0.89
N HIS A 14 2.41 5.22 1.59
CA HIS A 14 2.16 3.85 2.03
C HIS A 14 1.04 3.76 3.06
N GLY A 15 1.03 4.68 4.04
CA GLY A 15 -0.05 4.77 5.02
C GLY A 15 -1.41 4.97 4.35
N LEU A 16 -1.48 5.84 3.35
CA LEU A 16 -2.71 6.11 2.61
C LEU A 16 -3.20 4.89 1.83
N VAL A 17 -2.30 4.22 1.10
CA VAL A 17 -2.68 2.99 0.37
C VAL A 17 -3.09 1.86 1.31
N ALA A 18 -2.43 1.71 2.46
CA ALA A 18 -2.81 0.73 3.46
C ALA A 18 -4.24 0.97 3.99
N VAL A 19 -4.61 2.23 4.28
CA VAL A 19 -5.97 2.59 4.70
C VAL A 19 -7.01 2.25 3.63
N VAL A 20 -6.71 2.57 2.36
CA VAL A 20 -7.59 2.26 1.23
C VAL A 20 -7.80 0.75 1.10
N LEU A 21 -6.73 -0.03 1.13
CA LEU A 21 -6.78 -1.50 1.01
C LEU A 21 -7.56 -2.14 2.16
N VAL A 22 -7.38 -1.66 3.38
CA VAL A 22 -8.15 -2.13 4.54
C VAL A 22 -9.63 -1.82 4.37
N GLY A 23 -9.99 -0.59 3.97
CA GLY A 23 -11.39 -0.19 3.76
C GLY A 23 -12.08 -1.03 2.68
N PHE A 24 -11.43 -1.24 1.54
CA PHE A 24 -11.96 -2.13 0.49
C PHE A 24 -12.00 -3.59 0.92
N GLY A 25 -11.03 -4.07 1.69
CA GLY A 25 -11.02 -5.42 2.24
C GLY A 25 -12.21 -5.69 3.17
N VAL A 26 -12.56 -4.73 4.03
CA VAL A 26 -13.76 -4.81 4.89
C VAL A 26 -15.03 -4.80 4.04
N LEU A 27 -15.12 -3.95 3.02
CA LEU A 27 -16.27 -3.90 2.11
C LEU A 27 -16.45 -5.22 1.36
N ALA A 28 -15.36 -5.81 0.85
CA ALA A 28 -15.41 -7.08 0.13
C ALA A 28 -15.70 -8.28 1.04
N ALA A 29 -15.24 -8.25 2.29
CA ALA A 29 -15.64 -9.23 3.29
C ALA A 29 -17.14 -9.12 3.61
N ALA A 30 -17.69 -7.90 3.66
CA ALA A 30 -19.11 -7.67 3.91
C ALA A 30 -20.00 -8.04 2.71
N SER A 31 -19.50 -7.95 1.47
CA SER A 31 -20.26 -8.33 0.27
C SER A 31 -20.37 -9.85 0.08
N GLY A 32 -19.58 -10.65 0.81
CA GLY A 32 -19.53 -12.11 0.66
C GLY A 32 -18.93 -12.57 -0.68
N ASP A 33 -18.42 -11.65 -1.49
CA ASP A 33 -17.79 -11.96 -2.77
C ASP A 33 -16.32 -12.35 -2.56
N LEU A 34 -16.08 -13.66 -2.54
CA LEU A 34 -14.75 -14.24 -2.36
C LEU A 34 -13.76 -13.77 -3.43
N ILE A 35 -14.21 -13.54 -4.67
CA ILE A 35 -13.36 -13.11 -5.78
C ILE A 35 -12.91 -11.67 -5.53
N GLN A 36 -13.83 -10.80 -5.14
CA GLN A 36 -13.52 -9.42 -4.82
C GLN A 36 -12.54 -9.33 -3.64
N PHE A 37 -12.76 -10.12 -2.60
CA PHE A 37 -11.86 -10.18 -1.43
C PHE A 37 -10.45 -10.67 -1.81
N ALA A 38 -10.36 -11.75 -2.61
CA ALA A 38 -9.09 -12.30 -3.08
C ALA A 38 -8.32 -11.30 -3.96
N LEU A 39 -9.00 -10.61 -4.88
CA LEU A 39 -8.39 -9.59 -5.73
C LEU A 39 -7.84 -8.42 -4.92
N LEU A 40 -8.62 -7.89 -3.97
CA LEU A 40 -8.17 -6.79 -3.11
C LEU A 40 -7.00 -7.17 -2.23
N THR A 41 -7.01 -8.39 -1.70
CA THR A 41 -5.90 -8.94 -0.93
C THR A 41 -4.65 -9.05 -1.79
N ALA A 42 -4.77 -9.56 -3.02
CA ALA A 42 -3.65 -9.69 -3.96
C ALA A 42 -3.06 -8.32 -4.33
N ILE A 43 -3.91 -7.33 -4.64
CA ILE A 43 -3.48 -5.95 -4.91
C ILE A 43 -2.72 -5.39 -3.70
N GLY A 44 -3.25 -5.60 -2.48
CA GLY A 44 -2.60 -5.11 -1.28
C GLY A 44 -1.22 -5.70 -1.03
N VAL A 45 -1.06 -7.01 -1.29
CA VAL A 45 0.25 -7.67 -1.25
C VAL A 45 1.20 -7.08 -2.29
N MET A 46 0.76 -6.90 -3.54
CA MET A 46 1.61 -6.32 -4.59
C MET A 46 2.09 -4.91 -4.24
N VAL A 47 1.20 -4.06 -3.72
CA VAL A 47 1.58 -2.71 -3.29
C VAL A 47 2.59 -2.77 -2.14
N GLY A 48 2.37 -3.64 -1.14
CA GLY A 48 3.33 -3.81 -0.04
C GLY A 48 4.71 -4.26 -0.51
N LEU A 49 4.77 -5.17 -1.49
CA LEU A 49 6.03 -5.63 -2.09
C LEU A 49 6.73 -4.54 -2.90
N LEU A 50 5.97 -3.78 -3.71
CA LEU A 50 6.49 -2.63 -4.44
C LEU A 50 7.07 -1.59 -3.47
N GLY A 51 6.35 -1.35 -2.37
CA GLY A 51 6.77 -0.47 -1.31
C GLY A 51 8.09 -0.82 -0.65
N ARG A 52 8.23 -2.08 -0.25
CA ARG A 52 9.51 -2.62 0.25
C ARG A 52 10.63 -2.48 -0.78
N SER A 53 10.31 -2.58 -2.07
CA SER A 53 11.31 -2.48 -3.14
C SER A 53 11.77 -1.04 -3.36
N VAL A 54 10.84 -0.07 -3.36
CA VAL A 54 11.15 1.36 -3.44
C VAL A 54 11.92 1.82 -2.19
N SER A 55 11.53 1.38 -0.99
CA SER A 55 12.26 1.71 0.24
C SER A 55 13.70 1.19 0.23
N ARG A 56 13.93 -0.02 -0.29
CA ARG A 56 15.29 -0.56 -0.48
C ARG A 56 16.10 0.27 -1.47
N LEU A 57 15.51 0.64 -2.61
CA LEU A 57 16.16 1.50 -3.60
C LEU A 57 16.50 2.87 -3.02
N ALA A 58 15.58 3.49 -2.29
CA ALA A 58 15.77 4.80 -1.68
C ALA A 58 16.88 4.81 -0.60
N ASN A 59 17.12 3.67 0.06
CA ASN A 59 18.23 3.53 1.01
C ASN A 59 19.59 3.26 0.33
N GLN A 60 19.61 2.98 -0.98
CA GLN A 60 20.82 2.73 -1.77
C GLN A 60 21.30 3.97 -2.55
N LEU A 61 20.48 5.03 -2.61
CA LEU A 61 20.79 6.33 -3.22
C LEU A 61 21.23 7.34 -2.16
#